data_AF-A0A955AQC3-F1
#
_entry.id   AF-A0A955AQC3-F1
#
_cell.length_a   1.000
_cell.length_b   1.000
_cell.length_c   1.000
_cell.angle_alpha   90.00
_cell.angle_beta   90.00
_cell.angle_gamma   90.00
#
_symmetry.space_group_name_H-M   'P 1'
#
loop_
_entity.id
_entity.type
_entity.pdbx_description
1 polymer ?
#
loop_
_entity_poly.entity_id
_entity_poly.type
_entity_poly.pdbx_seq_one_letter_code
_entity_poly.pdbx_strand_id
1 'polypeptide(L)' 'MSIPVIKIDTDGITNWPSFHDTFAAALDFPDYYGRNMDAWIDGISDRDSPFVLQLENAKSFRSRCPEIYAAVMECSAFSN' A
#
# COMPACT_ATOMS: atom_id res chain seq x y z
N MET A 1 -12.74 5.67 -20.10
CA MET A 1 -12.70 4.92 -18.83
C MET A 1 -11.95 5.76 -17.81
N SER A 2 -12.45 5.85 -16.58
CA SER A 2 -11.74 6.48 -15.45
C SER A 2 -10.90 5.44 -14.73
N ILE A 3 -9.64 5.76 -14.39
CA ILE A 3 -8.78 4.90 -13.58
C ILE A 3 -9.35 4.85 -12.15
N PRO A 4 -9.61 3.67 -11.56
CA PRO A 4 -10.10 3.56 -10.20
C PRO A 4 -9.08 4.12 -9.20
N VAL A 5 -9.57 4.77 -8.15
CA VAL A 5 -8.76 5.29 -7.04
C VAL A 5 -9.07 4.48 -5.79
N ILE A 6 -8.04 3.88 -5.21
CA ILE A 6 -8.13 3.14 -3.95
C ILE A 6 -7.53 4.01 -2.87
N LYS A 7 -8.37 4.40 -1.91
CA LYS A 7 -7.98 5.25 -0.80
C LYS A 7 -7.46 4.40 0.35
N ILE A 8 -6.29 4.76 0.86
CA ILE A 8 -5.65 4.10 2.00
C ILE A 8 -5.61 5.10 3.15
N ASP A 9 -6.33 4.82 4.22
CA ASP A 9 -6.19 5.58 5.47
C ASP A 9 -4.91 5.15 6.19
N THR A 10 -3.95 6.06 6.29
CA THR A 10 -2.63 5.77 6.86
C THR A 10 -2.51 6.12 8.35
N ASP A 11 -3.57 6.62 9.00
CA ASP A 11 -3.52 6.96 10.42
C ASP A 11 -3.35 5.75 11.34
N GLY A 12 -3.88 4.59 10.93
CA GLY A 12 -3.71 3.32 11.65
C GLY A 12 -2.31 2.69 11.50
N ILE A 13 -1.49 3.18 10.56
CA ILE A 13 -0.17 2.60 10.30
C ILE A 13 0.84 3.16 11.31
N THR A 14 1.33 2.28 12.18
CA THR A 14 2.27 2.59 13.26
C THR A 14 3.53 1.71 13.24
N ASN A 15 3.50 0.61 12.47
CA ASN A 15 4.58 -0.35 12.27
C ASN A 15 4.28 -1.25 11.05
N TRP A 16 5.24 -2.10 10.68
CA TRP A 16 5.11 -3.03 9.54
C TRP A 16 3.88 -3.96 9.60
N PRO A 17 3.55 -4.60 10.75
CA PRO A 17 2.30 -5.34 10.85
C PRO A 17 1.05 -4.51 10.49
N SER A 18 0.88 -3.34 11.11
CA SER A 18 -0.28 -2.47 10.82
C SER A 18 -0.31 -2.00 9.37
N PHE A 19 0.85 -1.77 8.74
CA PHE A 19 0.94 -1.47 7.31
C PHE A 19 0.35 -2.61 6.46
N HIS A 20 0.79 -3.84 6.70
CA HIS A 20 0.31 -5.00 5.95
C HIS A 20 -1.18 -5.27 6.17
N ASP A 21 -1.68 -5.08 7.40
CA ASP A 21 -3.12 -5.20 7.69
C ASP A 21 -3.93 -4.16 6.92
N THR A 22 -3.52 -2.89 6.96
CA THR A 22 -4.21 -1.80 6.28
C THR A 22 -4.26 -2.02 4.77
N PHE A 23 -3.14 -2.38 4.14
CA PHE A 23 -3.10 -2.60 2.69
C PHE A 23 -3.81 -3.88 2.26
N ALA A 24 -3.65 -4.99 3.00
CA ALA A 24 -4.34 -6.24 2.67
C ALA A 24 -5.86 -6.06 2.73
N ALA A 25 -6.37 -5.35 3.74
CA ALA A 25 -7.80 -5.06 3.84
C ALA A 25 -8.29 -4.13 2.72
N ALA A 26 -7.54 -3.07 2.39
CA ALA A 26 -7.96 -2.10 1.37
C ALA A 26 -7.85 -2.62 -0.07
N LEU A 27 -6.90 -3.53 -0.32
CA LEU A 27 -6.65 -4.13 -1.63
C LEU A 27 -7.22 -5.54 -1.77
N ASP A 28 -7.92 -6.04 -0.76
CA ASP A 28 -8.50 -7.40 -0.75
C ASP A 28 -7.46 -8.48 -1.07
N PHE A 29 -6.29 -8.38 -0.44
CA PHE A 29 -5.25 -9.40 -0.58
C PHE A 29 -5.69 -10.72 0.08
N PRO A 30 -5.30 -11.88 -0.47
CA PRO A 30 -5.70 -13.18 0.06
C PRO A 30 -5.10 -13.47 1.44
N ASP A 31 -5.71 -14.39 2.18
CA ASP A 31 -5.27 -14.79 3.53
C ASP A 31 -3.82 -15.32 3.59
N TYR A 32 -3.29 -15.82 2.47
CA TYR A 32 -1.92 -16.29 2.34
C TYR A 32 -0.93 -15.19 1.93
N TYR A 33 -1.33 -13.91 1.95
CA TYR A 33 -0.47 -12.77 1.71
C TYR A 33 0.76 -12.79 2.63
N GLY A 34 1.96 -12.75 2.03
CA GLY A 34 3.24 -12.99 2.72
C GLY A 34 3.74 -11.89 3.65
N ARG A 35 3.05 -10.74 3.73
CA ARG A 35 3.35 -9.61 4.64
C ARG A 35 4.82 -9.15 4.61
N ASN A 36 5.33 -8.97 3.39
CA ASN A 36 6.60 -8.31 3.10
C ASN A 36 6.43 -7.48 1.82
N MET A 37 7.44 -6.67 1.47
CA MET A 37 7.33 -5.76 0.33
C MET A 37 7.36 -6.47 -1.03
N ASP A 38 8.02 -7.61 -1.16
CA ASP A 38 7.98 -8.40 -2.41
C ASP A 38 6.56 -8.91 -2.66
N ALA A 39 5.93 -9.51 -1.64
CA ALA A 39 4.54 -9.94 -1.71
C ALA A 39 3.55 -8.78 -1.92
N TRP A 40 3.88 -7.58 -1.40
CA TRP A 40 3.08 -6.38 -1.64
C TRP A 40 3.14 -5.95 -3.10
N ILE A 41 4.33 -5.96 -3.71
CA ILE A 41 4.53 -5.67 -5.14
C ILE A 41 3.79 -6.68 -6.01
N ASP A 42 3.89 -7.98 -5.69
CA ASP A 42 3.18 -9.03 -6.42
C ASP A 42 1.66 -8.78 -6.39
N GLY A 43 1.11 -8.52 -5.20
CA GLY A 43 -0.33 -8.27 -5.03
C GLY A 43 -0.87 -7.02 -5.75
N ILE A 44 -0.06 -5.97 -5.91
CA ILE A 44 -0.46 -4.81 -6.71
C ILE A 44 -0.29 -5.05 -8.22
N SER A 45 0.73 -5.80 -8.63
CA SER A 45 1.08 -6.03 -10.04
C SER A 45 0.20 -7.08 -10.70
N ASP A 46 -0.35 -8.01 -9.93
CA ASP A 46 -1.27 -9.06 -10.40
C ASP A 46 -2.68 -8.55 -10.77
N ARG A 47 -2.96 -7.26 -10.60
CA ARG A 47 -4.28 -6.68 -10.89
C ARG A 47 -4.49 -6.50 -12.39
N ASP A 48 -5.64 -6.97 -12.89
CA ASP A 48 -6.01 -6.94 -14.32
C ASP A 48 -6.08 -5.53 -14.96
N SER A 49 -6.14 -4.48 -14.15
CA SER A 49 -6.34 -3.11 -14.63
C SER A 49 -5.58 -2.08 -13.79
N PRO A 50 -5.11 -0.97 -14.40
CA PRO A 50 -4.41 0.08 -13.67
C PRO A 50 -5.33 0.76 -12.65
N PHE A 51 -4.73 1.21 -11.55
CA PHE A 51 -5.42 1.91 -10.47
C PHE A 51 -4.47 2.94 -9.84
N VAL A 52 -5.03 3.88 -9.08
CA VAL A 52 -4.27 4.85 -8.30
C VAL A 52 -4.38 4.52 -6.82
N LEU A 53 -3.24 4.40 -6.14
CA LEU A 53 -3.19 4.40 -4.67
C LEU A 53 -3.17 5.84 -4.17
N GLN A 54 -4.20 6.23 -3.41
CA GLN A 54 -4.26 7.52 -2.74
C GLN A 54 -4.05 7.34 -1.24
N LEU A 55 -2.89 7.77 -0.74
CA LEU A 55 -2.59 7.76 0.68
C LEU A 55 -3.23 8.98 1.36
N GLU A 56 -4.30 8.75 2.14
CA GLU A 56 -4.87 9.79 2.99
C GLU A 56 -4.04 9.95 4.27
N ASN A 57 -3.96 11.17 4.83
CA ASN A 57 -3.11 11.50 5.98
C ASN A 57 -1.60 11.28 5.79
N ALA A 58 -1.12 11.28 4.53
CA ALA A 58 0.27 10.99 4.17
C ALA A 58 1.33 11.81 4.93
N LYS A 59 1.05 13.08 5.29
CA LYS A 59 1.98 13.91 6.08
C LYS A 59 2.19 13.35 7.49
N SER A 60 1.10 12.94 8.14
CA SER A 60 1.09 12.30 9.47
C SER A 60 1.84 10.98 9.41
N PHE A 61 1.53 10.16 8.41
CA PHE A 61 2.17 8.86 8.19
C PHE A 61 3.67 8.98 7.90
N ARG A 62 4.09 9.87 7.01
CA ARG A 62 5.52 10.13 6.73
C ARG A 62 6.30 10.53 7.98
N SER A 63 5.68 11.33 8.87
CA SER A 63 6.33 11.74 10.11
C SER A 63 6.42 10.62 11.15
N ARG A 64 5.40 9.74 11.19
CA ARG A 64 5.28 8.66 12.18
C ARG A 64 6.09 7.42 11.78
N CYS A 65 6.05 7.05 10.51
CA CYS A 65 6.68 5.85 9.96
C CYS A 65 7.46 6.19 8.67
N PRO A 66 8.55 6.97 8.74
CA PRO A 66 9.27 7.45 7.57
C PRO A 66 9.85 6.33 6.70
N GLU A 67 10.31 5.23 7.31
CA GLU A 67 10.84 4.06 6.60
C GLU A 67 9.75 3.36 5.77
N ILE A 68 8.59 3.07 6.39
CA ILE A 68 7.46 2.43 5.69
C ILE A 68 6.94 3.34 4.57
N TYR A 69 6.83 4.65 4.83
CA TYR A 69 6.46 5.62 3.81
C TYR A 69 7.42 5.59 2.62
N ALA A 70 8.73 5.58 2.88
CA ALA A 70 9.75 5.51 1.82
C ALA A 70 9.63 4.21 1.01
N ALA A 71 9.45 3.07 1.68
CA ALA A 71 9.28 1.78 1.02
C ALA A 71 8.05 1.77 0.09
N VAL A 72 6.91 2.32 0.52
CA VAL A 72 5.72 2.44 -0.35
C VAL A 72 6.01 3.30 -1.58
N MET A 73 6.67 4.45 -1.40
CA MET A 73 7.01 5.35 -2.52
C MET A 73 7.99 4.70 -3.49
N GLU A 74 8.99 3.97 -2.98
CA GLU A 74 9.97 3.27 -3.81
C GLU A 74 9.32 2.10 -4.55
N CYS A 75 8.63 1.20 -3.85
CA CYS A 75 8.00 0.03 -4.46
C CYS A 75 6.89 0.39 -5.46
N SER A 76 6.14 1.49 -5.22
CA SER A 76 5.15 1.97 -6.18
C SER A 76 5.74 2.69 -7.40
N ALA A 77 6.98 3.19 -7.32
CA ALA A 77 7.64 3.83 -8.47
C ALA A 77 8.13 2.81 -9.51
N PHE A 78 8.43 1.58 -9.10
CA PHE A 78 8.91 0.51 -9.98
C PHE A 78 7.79 -0.29 -10.67
N SER A 79 6.54 -0.13 -10.22
CA SER A 79 5.35 -0.71 -10.86
C SER A 79 4.75 0.33 -11.82
N ASN A 80 5.36 0.48 -13.00
CA ASN A 80 4.88 1.33 -14.11
C ASN A 80 5.06 0.60 -15.44
#